data_AF-A0A2S8YPB6-F1
#
_entry.id   AF-A0A2S8YPB6-F1
#
_cell.length_a   1.000
_cell.length_b   1.000
_cell.length_c   1.000
_cell.angle_alpha   90.00
_cell.angle_beta   90.00
_cell.angle_gamma   90.00
#
_symmetry.space_group_name_H-M   'P 1'
#
loop_
_entity.id
_entity.type
_entity.pdbx_description
1 polymer ?
#
loop_
_entity_poly.entity_id
_entity_poly.type
_entity_poly.pdbx_seq_one_letter_code
_entity_poly.pdbx_strand_id
1 'polypeptide(L)'
;MTVQNFRRWQVGDVRITRIVETAPVGAPVSLMFPEDDDSLIAPHQEWLQPHFLNDEGQMLVAWQCFVVETPDRRIMVDTCIGNDRKRYFDIFNDMQNPFLQDLHSAGYPPESIDTVLCTHLHYDHVGWNTQLVNGKWVPTFPNARYLFGKVEWEYMLGLAEAGDWHHAGHVPDCLIPIQEAGLADLIDTDFEVCSEIRLLPTPGHTPGHVSIHIESQGQVAVITGDIMHHPLQMAIPNKPCAFDHDKAQACCTRQTFLTRYQDSDALVIGSHFPEPTAGHVLSYESAWRFEGQVSDTQTTSKGEPSVTKAANANEQLVLDFFATLSTGDLEKLGTFIDADTTWTPMIENVPGAGTHTGKAICGEFLAPVRGLFVDGDPKVHVDNIVSSHDKVMCETRGIGQLRNGRSYTNLYAWAFQIRDGRIKAIREYMDSHYVVTNILDGQP
;
A
#
# COMPACT_ATOMS: atom_id res chain seq x y z
N MET A 1 -4.09 -7.29 -13.80
CA MET A 1 -4.63 -6.98 -12.46
C MET A 1 -4.11 -8.00 -11.48
N THR A 2 -3.29 -7.59 -10.53
CA THR A 2 -3.21 -8.26 -9.24
C THR A 2 -3.95 -7.35 -8.25
N VAL A 3 -4.86 -7.92 -7.48
CA VAL A 3 -5.68 -7.24 -6.45
C VAL A 3 -4.83 -6.56 -5.36
N GLN A 4 -3.49 -6.66 -5.45
CA GLN A 4 -2.51 -6.23 -4.47
C GLN A 4 -2.24 -4.71 -4.42
N ASN A 5 -2.73 -3.91 -5.37
CA ASN A 5 -2.28 -2.51 -5.50
C ASN A 5 -3.16 -1.45 -4.83
N PHE A 6 -4.38 -1.77 -4.40
CA PHE A 6 -5.28 -0.76 -3.80
C PHE A 6 -5.33 -0.88 -2.29
N ARG A 7 -4.95 0.21 -1.60
CA ARG A 7 -5.24 0.42 -0.18
C ARG A 7 -6.23 1.54 0.00
N ARG A 8 -7.10 1.40 1.00
CA ARG A 8 -8.07 2.42 1.36
C ARG A 8 -8.01 2.69 2.85
N TRP A 9 -8.10 3.96 3.20
CA TRP A 9 -8.24 4.43 4.57
C TRP A 9 -9.46 5.33 4.68
N GLN A 10 -10.11 5.29 5.83
CA GLN A 10 -11.26 6.13 6.15
C GLN A 10 -10.88 7.06 7.31
N VAL A 11 -11.10 8.36 7.12
CA VAL A 11 -10.82 9.41 8.09
C VAL A 11 -12.11 10.22 8.24
N GLY A 12 -12.91 9.90 9.25
CA GLY A 12 -14.26 10.43 9.37
C GLY A 12 -15.08 10.16 8.10
N ASP A 13 -15.53 11.21 7.44
CA ASP A 13 -16.29 11.14 6.18
C ASP A 13 -15.39 11.14 4.92
N VAL A 14 -14.07 11.22 5.07
CA VAL A 14 -13.10 11.26 3.96
C VAL A 14 -12.52 9.88 3.69
N ARG A 15 -12.58 9.43 2.43
CA ARG A 15 -11.95 8.20 1.97
C ARG A 15 -10.67 8.52 1.20
N ILE A 16 -9.57 7.85 1.55
CA ILE A 16 -8.27 7.97 0.86
C ILE A 16 -7.99 6.64 0.18
N THR A 17 -7.73 6.65 -1.13
CA THR A 17 -7.37 5.46 -1.91
C THR A 17 -5.99 5.63 -2.52
N ARG A 18 -5.08 4.69 -2.21
CA ARG A 18 -3.75 4.61 -2.83
C ARG A 18 -3.83 4.01 -4.22
N ILE A 19 -3.17 4.64 -5.17
CA ILE A 19 -2.97 4.13 -6.54
C ILE A 19 -1.46 4.07 -6.79
N VAL A 20 -0.96 2.87 -7.06
CA VAL A 20 0.48 2.63 -7.27
C VAL A 20 0.78 2.66 -8.75
N GLU A 21 1.71 3.51 -9.20
CA GLU A 21 2.15 3.54 -10.59
C GLU A 21 3.20 2.47 -10.87
N THR A 22 4.22 2.38 -10.02
CA THR A 22 5.30 1.40 -10.14
C THR A 22 5.42 0.57 -8.89
N ALA A 23 5.73 -0.72 -9.03
CA ALA A 23 6.09 -1.55 -7.89
C ALA A 23 7.28 -0.93 -7.12
N PRO A 24 7.37 -1.15 -5.79
CA PRO A 24 8.50 -0.65 -5.03
C PRO A 24 9.84 -1.11 -5.61
N VAL A 25 10.79 -0.18 -5.70
CA VAL A 25 12.13 -0.44 -6.24
C VAL A 25 13.12 -0.41 -5.08
N GLY A 26 14.04 -1.39 -5.06
CA GLY A 26 15.17 -1.41 -4.15
C GLY A 26 16.21 -0.37 -4.55
N ALA A 27 16.60 0.49 -3.62
CA ALA A 27 17.59 1.54 -3.80
C ALA A 27 18.67 1.48 -2.70
N PRO A 28 19.94 1.72 -3.03
CA PRO A 28 20.98 1.83 -2.01
C PRO A 28 20.72 3.06 -1.12
N VAL A 29 21.15 3.00 0.14
CA VAL A 29 21.06 4.13 1.08
C VAL A 29 21.73 5.39 0.56
N SER A 30 22.79 5.24 -0.23
CA SER A 30 23.54 6.32 -0.87
C SER A 30 22.74 7.13 -1.89
N LEU A 31 21.59 6.62 -2.36
CA LEU A 31 20.67 7.41 -3.18
C LEU A 31 20.13 8.61 -2.40
N MET A 32 19.76 8.42 -1.14
CA MET A 32 19.23 9.48 -0.27
C MET A 32 20.33 10.15 0.56
N PHE A 33 21.38 9.41 0.92
CA PHE A 33 22.47 9.85 1.79
C PHE A 33 23.83 9.53 1.15
N PRO A 34 24.31 10.34 0.17
CA PRO A 34 25.45 9.97 -0.69
C PRO A 34 26.79 9.76 0.03
N GLU A 35 26.92 10.23 1.26
CA GLU A 35 28.11 10.08 2.10
C GLU A 35 28.04 8.86 3.04
N ASP A 36 26.95 8.10 2.99
CA ASP A 36 26.67 6.99 3.89
C ASP A 36 26.60 5.64 3.18
N ASP A 37 26.75 4.59 3.98
CA ASP A 37 26.64 3.19 3.61
C ASP A 37 25.61 2.47 4.49
N ASP A 38 25.47 1.16 4.29
CA ASP A 38 24.46 0.34 4.96
C ASP A 38 24.58 0.35 6.50
N SER A 39 25.70 0.83 7.07
CA SER A 39 25.83 1.04 8.52
C SER A 39 24.83 2.05 9.08
N LEU A 40 24.28 2.94 8.23
CA LEU A 40 23.20 3.86 8.60
C LEU A 40 21.86 3.13 8.82
N ILE A 41 21.64 2.02 8.11
CA ILE A 41 20.42 1.20 8.21
C ILE A 41 20.53 0.17 9.33
N ALA A 42 21.73 -0.38 9.56
CA ALA A 42 21.95 -1.51 10.47
C ALA A 42 21.27 -1.38 11.86
N PRO A 43 21.26 -0.21 12.54
CA PRO A 43 20.58 -0.04 13.83
C PRO A 43 19.05 -0.12 13.77
N HIS A 44 18.48 -0.02 12.57
CA HIS A 44 17.04 0.12 12.33
C HIS A 44 16.45 -1.07 11.55
N GLN A 45 17.30 -2.02 11.15
CA GLN A 45 16.91 -3.14 10.28
C GLN A 45 15.74 -3.95 10.84
N GLU A 46 15.70 -4.19 12.16
CA GLU A 46 14.68 -5.01 12.81
C GLU A 46 13.25 -4.50 12.55
N TRP A 47 13.03 -3.19 12.55
CA TRP A 47 11.70 -2.61 12.35
C TRP A 47 11.45 -2.12 10.92
N LEU A 48 12.51 -1.95 10.13
CA LEU A 48 12.39 -1.64 8.71
C LEU A 48 12.08 -2.89 7.87
N GLN A 49 12.55 -4.07 8.26
CA GLN A 49 12.19 -5.34 7.60
C GLN A 49 10.81 -5.85 8.05
N PRO A 50 10.07 -6.56 7.18
CA PRO A 50 10.36 -6.86 5.76
C PRO A 50 9.83 -5.79 4.78
N HIS A 51 9.28 -4.70 5.29
CA HIS A 51 8.40 -3.83 4.52
C HIS A 51 9.11 -2.69 3.78
N PHE A 52 10.18 -2.19 4.37
CA PHE A 52 10.92 -1.02 3.91
C PHE A 52 12.33 -1.36 3.43
N LEU A 53 12.77 -2.61 3.64
CA LEU A 53 14.03 -3.14 3.10
C LEU A 53 13.75 -4.45 2.35
N ASN A 54 14.41 -4.66 1.22
CA ASN A 54 14.40 -5.97 0.54
C ASN A 54 15.37 -6.96 1.21
N ASP A 55 15.41 -8.19 0.69
CA ASP A 55 16.26 -9.27 1.21
C ASP A 55 17.76 -8.95 1.09
N GLU A 56 18.14 -8.07 0.16
CA GLU A 56 19.50 -7.55 0.00
C GLU A 56 19.82 -6.36 0.92
N GLY A 57 18.87 -5.90 1.74
CA GLY A 57 19.04 -4.76 2.66
C GLY A 57 18.93 -3.38 2.00
N GLN A 58 18.48 -3.31 0.74
CA GLN A 58 18.23 -2.05 0.03
C GLN A 58 16.91 -1.41 0.47
N MET A 59 16.84 -0.08 0.49
CA MET A 59 15.62 0.66 0.81
C MET A 59 14.58 0.47 -0.29
N LEU A 60 13.36 0.12 0.09
CA LEU A 60 12.22 0.03 -0.82
C LEU A 60 11.54 1.40 -0.93
N VAL A 61 11.41 1.89 -2.15
CA VAL A 61 10.78 3.19 -2.46
C VAL A 61 9.65 2.97 -3.45
N ALA A 62 8.48 3.60 -3.22
CA ALA A 62 7.30 3.47 -4.06
C ALA A 62 6.99 4.77 -4.82
N TRP A 63 6.35 4.65 -5.99
CA TRP A 63 5.73 5.77 -6.71
C TRP A 63 4.23 5.54 -6.81
N GLN A 64 3.49 6.42 -6.16
CA GLN A 64 2.06 6.27 -5.93
C GLN A 64 1.44 7.64 -5.70
N CYS A 65 0.14 7.72 -5.92
CA CYS A 65 -0.67 8.90 -5.67
C CYS A 65 -1.91 8.49 -4.88
N PHE A 66 -2.71 9.49 -4.50
CA PHE A 66 -3.87 9.27 -3.66
C PHE A 66 -5.11 9.91 -4.26
N VAL A 67 -6.20 9.16 -4.34
CA VAL A 67 -7.53 9.74 -4.56
C VAL A 67 -8.17 9.96 -3.19
N VAL A 68 -8.46 11.22 -2.87
CA VAL A 68 -9.11 11.67 -1.65
C VAL A 68 -10.55 12.08 -1.99
N GLU A 69 -11.52 11.35 -1.47
CA GLU A 69 -12.95 11.62 -1.64
C GLU A 69 -13.53 12.18 -0.35
N THR A 70 -14.01 13.40 -0.42
CA THR A 70 -14.82 14.06 0.61
C THR A 70 -16.31 13.91 0.24
N PRO A 71 -17.26 14.39 1.08
CA PRO A 71 -18.67 14.39 0.71
C PRO A 71 -19.00 15.16 -0.58
N ASP A 72 -18.16 16.12 -0.97
CA ASP A 72 -18.42 17.06 -2.06
C ASP A 72 -17.36 17.09 -3.17
N ARG A 73 -16.20 16.44 -2.99
CA ARG A 73 -15.07 16.47 -3.92
C ARG A 73 -14.40 15.11 -4.10
N ARG A 74 -13.80 14.93 -5.27
CA ARG A 74 -12.88 13.85 -5.61
C ARG A 74 -11.56 14.46 -6.08
N ILE A 75 -10.59 14.43 -5.17
CA ILE A 75 -9.30 15.09 -5.30
C ILE A 75 -8.25 14.05 -5.64
N MET A 76 -7.49 14.26 -6.72
CA MET A 76 -6.27 13.52 -7.02
C MET A 76 -5.09 14.26 -6.39
N VAL A 77 -4.48 13.69 -5.35
CA VAL A 77 -3.29 14.22 -4.69
C VAL A 77 -2.05 13.61 -5.35
N ASP A 78 -1.29 14.48 -6.02
CA ASP A 78 -0.19 14.13 -6.93
C ASP A 78 -0.62 13.16 -8.04
N THR A 79 0.26 12.95 -9.02
CA THR A 79 -0.07 12.22 -10.26
C THR A 79 1.08 11.34 -10.76
N CYS A 80 2.02 10.96 -9.90
CA CYS A 80 3.14 10.08 -10.24
C CYS A 80 3.99 10.59 -11.43
N ILE A 81 4.66 9.71 -12.19
CA ILE A 81 5.67 10.06 -13.21
C ILE A 81 5.09 10.17 -14.62
N GLY A 82 4.12 9.32 -14.99
CA GLY A 82 3.49 9.37 -16.30
C GLY A 82 4.18 8.54 -17.39
N ASN A 83 3.39 8.06 -18.34
CA ASN A 83 3.89 7.37 -19.54
C ASN A 83 4.48 8.34 -20.58
N ASP A 84 5.17 7.79 -21.58
CA ASP A 84 5.66 8.49 -22.79
C ASP A 84 6.71 9.60 -22.55
N ARG A 85 7.33 9.60 -21.37
CA ARG A 85 8.20 10.67 -20.89
C ARG A 85 9.67 10.35 -21.04
N LYS A 86 10.47 11.42 -21.15
CA LYS A 86 11.92 11.40 -20.98
C LYS A 86 12.28 12.08 -19.67
N ARG A 87 12.98 11.36 -18.80
CA ARG A 87 13.37 11.73 -17.44
C ARG A 87 14.84 11.42 -17.23
N TYR A 88 15.38 11.98 -16.15
CA TYR A 88 16.79 11.83 -15.80
C TYR A 88 17.17 10.38 -15.50
N PHE A 89 16.32 9.65 -14.77
CA PHE A 89 16.54 8.24 -14.49
C PHE A 89 15.95 7.36 -15.59
N ASP A 90 16.75 6.44 -16.11
CA ASP A 90 16.35 5.55 -17.21
C ASP A 90 15.14 4.68 -16.90
N ILE A 91 14.94 4.31 -15.63
CA ILE A 91 13.78 3.54 -15.18
C ILE A 91 12.45 4.28 -15.38
N PHE A 92 12.49 5.60 -15.59
CA PHE A 92 11.33 6.47 -15.79
C PHE A 92 11.18 6.93 -17.25
N ASN A 93 11.99 6.39 -18.16
CA ASN A 93 11.93 6.69 -19.60
C ASN A 93 10.95 5.78 -20.34
N ASP A 94 10.13 6.38 -21.21
CA ASP A 94 9.17 5.71 -22.10
C ASP A 94 8.29 4.66 -21.41
N MET A 95 7.92 4.91 -20.16
CA MET A 95 7.04 4.01 -19.42
C MET A 95 5.73 3.80 -20.17
N GLN A 96 5.18 2.58 -20.07
CA GLN A 96 3.90 2.15 -20.63
C GLN A 96 3.13 1.32 -19.58
N ASN A 97 3.05 1.85 -18.36
CA ASN A 97 2.36 1.19 -17.27
C ASN A 97 0.82 1.32 -17.43
N PRO A 98 0.02 0.45 -16.77
CA PRO A 98 -1.44 0.46 -16.89
C PRO A 98 -2.13 1.46 -15.94
N PHE A 99 -1.45 2.54 -15.52
CA PHE A 99 -1.93 3.43 -14.44
C PHE A 99 -3.34 3.96 -14.65
N LEU A 100 -3.69 4.47 -15.83
CA LEU A 100 -5.04 4.99 -16.10
C LEU A 100 -6.10 3.87 -16.10
N GLN A 101 -5.74 2.66 -16.55
CA GLN A 101 -6.63 1.50 -16.46
C GLN A 101 -6.84 1.08 -15.00
N ASP A 102 -5.79 1.13 -14.18
CA ASP A 102 -5.86 0.81 -12.75
C ASP A 102 -6.66 1.86 -11.99
N LEU A 103 -6.48 3.15 -12.30
CA LEU A 103 -7.26 4.26 -11.74
C LEU A 103 -8.76 4.10 -12.08
N HIS A 104 -9.08 3.80 -13.34
CA HIS A 104 -10.46 3.51 -13.76
C HIS A 104 -11.01 2.27 -13.03
N SER A 105 -10.23 1.21 -12.89
CA SER A 105 -10.62 -0.03 -12.20
C SER A 105 -10.84 0.19 -10.69
N ALA A 106 -10.15 1.16 -10.09
CA ALA A 106 -10.34 1.57 -8.71
C ALA A 106 -11.64 2.37 -8.48
N GLY A 107 -12.36 2.74 -9.55
CA GLY A 107 -13.60 3.51 -9.52
C GLY A 107 -13.42 5.01 -9.81
N TYR A 108 -12.24 5.41 -10.31
CA TYR A 108 -11.86 6.80 -10.51
C TYR A 108 -11.49 7.07 -11.98
N PRO A 109 -12.43 6.96 -12.94
CA PRO A 109 -12.14 7.39 -14.30
C PRO A 109 -11.64 8.86 -14.30
N PRO A 110 -10.68 9.25 -15.15
CA PRO A 110 -10.09 10.59 -15.09
C PRO A 110 -11.09 11.74 -15.14
N GLU A 111 -12.21 11.56 -15.83
CA GLU A 111 -13.30 12.54 -15.95
C GLU A 111 -14.08 12.74 -14.64
N SER A 112 -13.95 11.83 -13.68
CA SER A 112 -14.59 11.94 -12.36
C SER A 112 -13.80 12.76 -11.36
N ILE A 113 -12.53 13.04 -11.62
CA ILE A 113 -11.68 13.87 -10.76
C ILE A 113 -12.06 15.34 -11.03
N ASP A 114 -12.45 16.06 -9.98
CA ASP A 114 -12.80 17.49 -10.06
C ASP A 114 -11.65 18.41 -9.59
N THR A 115 -10.68 17.87 -8.87
CA THR A 115 -9.54 18.62 -8.34
C THR A 115 -8.29 17.76 -8.47
N VAL A 116 -7.21 18.33 -9.01
CA VAL A 116 -5.86 17.78 -8.92
C VAL A 116 -5.07 18.70 -8.00
N LEU A 117 -4.48 18.16 -6.94
CA LEU A 117 -3.76 18.90 -5.93
C LEU A 117 -2.33 18.39 -5.83
N CYS A 118 -1.35 19.22 -6.14
CA CYS A 118 0.06 18.83 -6.08
C CYS A 118 0.69 19.26 -4.74
N THR A 119 1.35 18.33 -4.05
CA THR A 119 2.15 18.62 -2.85
C THR A 119 3.34 19.51 -3.16
N HIS A 120 3.97 19.24 -4.30
CA HIS A 120 5.03 20.01 -4.91
C HIS A 120 5.13 19.66 -6.40
N LEU A 121 6.02 20.33 -7.14
CA LEU A 121 6.04 20.24 -8.61
C LEU A 121 7.23 19.45 -9.19
N HIS A 122 7.73 18.41 -8.52
CA HIS A 122 8.69 17.48 -9.14
C HIS A 122 8.03 16.51 -10.13
N TYR A 123 8.81 15.99 -11.06
CA TYR A 123 8.32 15.24 -12.23
C TYR A 123 7.52 13.98 -11.86
N ASP A 124 7.79 13.40 -10.70
CA ASP A 124 7.14 12.21 -10.17
C ASP A 124 5.92 12.51 -9.30
N HIS A 125 5.49 13.77 -9.25
CA HIS A 125 4.24 14.22 -8.63
C HIS A 125 3.30 14.88 -9.64
N VAL A 126 3.80 15.29 -10.80
CA VAL A 126 3.04 16.01 -11.84
C VAL A 126 2.96 15.26 -13.17
N GLY A 127 3.48 14.03 -13.20
CA GLY A 127 3.61 13.20 -14.37
C GLY A 127 2.30 12.91 -15.07
N TRP A 128 1.29 12.37 -14.38
CA TRP A 128 -0.04 12.18 -14.98
C TRP A 128 -0.90 13.44 -14.99
N ASN A 129 -0.38 14.64 -14.69
CA ASN A 129 -1.16 15.86 -14.95
C ASN A 129 -1.60 15.92 -16.42
N THR A 130 -0.72 15.49 -17.32
CA THR A 130 -0.97 15.38 -18.75
C THR A 130 -0.71 13.97 -19.27
N GLN A 131 -1.28 13.66 -20.43
CA GLN A 131 -1.03 12.44 -21.19
C GLN A 131 -0.76 12.79 -22.66
N LEU A 132 0.00 11.95 -23.35
CA LEU A 132 0.33 12.16 -24.76
C LEU A 132 -0.80 11.59 -25.64
N VAL A 133 -1.56 12.47 -26.29
CA VAL A 133 -2.63 12.09 -27.21
C VAL A 133 -2.33 12.67 -28.58
N ASN A 134 -2.15 11.80 -29.59
CA ASN A 134 -1.85 12.20 -30.97
C ASN A 134 -0.62 13.13 -31.07
N GLY A 135 0.42 12.87 -30.27
CA GLY A 135 1.66 13.67 -30.27
C GLY A 135 1.56 15.02 -29.55
N LYS A 136 0.45 15.28 -28.84
CA LYS A 136 0.27 16.48 -28.02
C LYS A 136 0.00 16.11 -26.56
N TRP A 137 0.67 16.80 -25.64
CA TRP A 137 0.35 16.72 -24.21
C TRP A 137 -0.98 17.43 -23.96
N VAL A 138 -1.93 16.70 -23.38
CA VAL A 138 -3.26 17.21 -23.00
C VAL A 138 -3.56 16.89 -21.55
N PRO A 139 -4.38 17.68 -20.83
CA PRO A 139 -4.78 17.38 -19.46
C PRO A 139 -5.36 15.95 -19.33
N THR A 140 -4.85 15.18 -18.39
CA THR A 140 -5.36 13.82 -18.10
C THR A 140 -6.73 13.87 -17.43
N PHE A 141 -6.97 14.87 -16.58
CA PHE A 141 -8.19 15.05 -15.79
C PHE A 141 -8.97 16.26 -16.33
N PRO A 142 -9.72 16.12 -17.42
CA PRO A 142 -10.25 17.27 -18.18
C PRO A 142 -11.30 18.09 -17.44
N ASN A 143 -11.96 17.51 -16.42
CA ASN A 143 -12.96 18.19 -15.60
C ASN A 143 -12.36 18.81 -14.33
N ALA A 144 -11.07 18.62 -14.08
CA ALA A 144 -10.43 19.05 -12.84
C ALA A 144 -9.94 20.50 -12.90
N ARG A 145 -9.99 21.18 -11.75
CA ARG A 145 -9.10 22.31 -11.47
C ARG A 145 -7.78 21.78 -10.92
N TYR A 146 -6.67 22.27 -11.46
CA TYR A 146 -5.33 21.87 -11.03
C TYR A 146 -4.78 22.94 -10.09
N LEU A 147 -4.69 22.61 -8.81
CA LEU A 147 -4.23 23.51 -7.77
C LEU A 147 -2.72 23.37 -7.59
N PHE A 148 -1.99 24.42 -7.94
CA PHE A 148 -0.53 24.48 -7.82
C PHE A 148 -0.13 25.52 -6.78
N GLY A 149 0.76 25.15 -5.86
CA GLY A 149 1.34 26.11 -4.93
C GLY A 149 2.00 27.26 -5.68
N LYS A 150 1.63 28.50 -5.37
CA LYS A 150 2.16 29.68 -6.05
C LYS A 150 3.68 29.78 -5.95
N VAL A 151 4.22 29.49 -4.76
CA VAL A 151 5.67 29.46 -4.50
C VAL A 151 6.36 28.37 -5.33
N GLU A 152 5.75 27.17 -5.43
CA GLU A 152 6.26 26.09 -6.28
C GLU A 152 6.26 26.46 -7.75
N TRP A 153 5.17 27.07 -8.21
CA TRP A 153 5.02 27.50 -9.59
C TRP A 153 6.10 28.53 -9.98
N GLU A 154 6.26 29.57 -9.17
CA GLU A 154 7.28 30.61 -9.37
C GLU A 154 8.69 30.02 -9.33
N TYR A 155 8.97 29.09 -8.42
CA TYR A 155 10.25 28.41 -8.33
C TYR A 155 10.55 27.54 -9.56
N MET A 156 9.62 26.68 -9.98
CA MET A 156 9.78 25.81 -11.15
C MET A 156 9.95 26.60 -12.45
N LEU A 157 9.16 27.66 -12.64
CA LEU A 157 9.33 28.53 -13.81
C LEU A 157 10.66 29.27 -13.78
N GLY A 158 11.11 29.75 -12.60
CA GLY A 158 12.41 30.37 -12.44
C GLY A 158 13.57 29.45 -12.84
N LEU A 159 13.51 28.17 -12.46
CA LEU A 159 14.49 27.16 -12.88
C LEU A 159 14.47 26.93 -14.40
N ALA A 160 13.28 26.80 -14.99
CA ALA A 160 13.13 26.65 -16.44
C ALA A 160 13.69 27.85 -17.22
N GLU A 161 13.42 29.08 -16.75
CA GLU A 161 13.93 30.33 -17.33
C GLU A 161 15.45 30.45 -17.19
N ALA A 162 16.01 29.98 -16.08
CA ALA A 162 17.46 29.90 -15.86
C ALA A 162 18.14 28.81 -16.70
N GLY A 163 17.37 27.98 -17.41
CA GLY A 163 17.87 26.87 -18.22
C GLY A 163 18.30 25.65 -17.42
N ASP A 164 17.89 25.54 -16.15
CA ASP A 164 18.11 24.36 -15.32
C ASP A 164 17.08 23.27 -15.63
N TRP A 165 17.19 22.73 -16.84
CA TRP A 165 16.32 21.66 -17.32
C TRP A 165 16.55 20.33 -16.62
N HIS A 166 17.63 20.19 -15.83
CA HIS A 166 17.82 19.00 -15.00
C HIS A 166 16.72 18.94 -13.93
N HIS A 167 16.38 20.09 -13.33
CA HIS A 167 15.37 20.18 -12.28
C HIS A 167 13.98 20.60 -12.81
N ALA A 168 13.90 21.22 -14.00
CA ALA A 168 12.65 21.72 -14.59
C ALA A 168 12.29 21.11 -15.95
N GLY A 169 12.93 20.00 -16.35
CA GLY A 169 12.75 19.36 -17.66
C GLY A 169 11.32 18.89 -17.97
N HIS A 170 10.52 18.64 -16.94
CA HIS A 170 9.12 18.23 -17.04
C HIS A 170 8.14 19.40 -17.13
N VAL A 171 8.56 20.65 -16.91
CA VAL A 171 7.64 21.81 -16.97
C VAL A 171 6.88 21.88 -18.31
N PRO A 172 7.54 21.73 -19.50
CA PRO A 172 6.84 21.83 -20.79
C PRO A 172 5.83 20.71 -21.05
N ASP A 173 6.04 19.52 -20.47
CA ASP A 173 5.19 18.37 -20.71
C ASP A 173 4.11 18.18 -19.63
N CYS A 174 4.38 18.51 -18.37
CA CYS A 174 3.46 18.31 -17.24
C CYS A 174 2.66 19.56 -16.82
N LEU A 175 3.21 20.77 -16.96
CA LEU A 175 2.62 21.97 -16.35
C LEU A 175 2.05 22.95 -17.38
N ILE A 176 2.84 23.30 -18.40
CA ILE A 176 2.43 24.27 -19.42
C ILE A 176 1.11 23.89 -20.12
N PRO A 177 0.86 22.62 -20.50
CA PRO A 177 -0.40 22.26 -21.15
C PRO A 177 -1.64 22.44 -20.24
N ILE A 178 -1.47 22.34 -18.92
CA ILE A 178 -2.54 22.61 -17.95
C ILE A 178 -2.86 24.10 -17.89
N GLN A 179 -1.82 24.94 -17.84
CA GLN A 179 -1.95 26.39 -17.87
C GLN A 179 -2.59 26.87 -19.18
N GLU A 180 -2.13 26.36 -20.33
CA GLU A 180 -2.67 26.70 -21.65
C GLU A 180 -4.13 26.28 -21.82
N ALA A 181 -4.54 25.18 -21.17
CA ALA A 181 -5.93 24.76 -21.11
C ALA A 181 -6.80 25.62 -20.18
N GLY A 182 -6.21 26.56 -19.43
CA GLY A 182 -6.91 27.40 -18.46
C GLY A 182 -7.38 26.65 -17.22
N LEU A 183 -6.78 25.49 -16.91
CA LEU A 183 -7.17 24.61 -15.81
C LEU A 183 -6.37 24.81 -14.53
N ALA A 184 -5.25 25.55 -14.59
CA ALA A 184 -4.39 25.82 -13.44
C ALA A 184 -4.93 26.95 -12.56
N ASP A 185 -4.96 26.72 -11.24
CA ASP A 185 -5.19 27.71 -10.19
C ASP A 185 -3.96 27.77 -9.28
N LEU A 186 -3.43 28.99 -9.06
CA LEU A 186 -2.32 29.19 -8.15
C LEU A 186 -2.84 29.50 -6.75
N ILE A 187 -2.39 28.72 -5.76
CA ILE A 187 -2.89 28.74 -4.38
C ILE A 187 -1.77 29.05 -3.39
N ASP A 188 -2.12 29.65 -2.26
CA ASP A 188 -1.19 29.87 -1.15
C ASP A 188 -0.90 28.56 -0.40
N THR A 189 0.21 28.48 0.34
CA THR A 189 0.69 27.24 0.97
C THR A 189 -0.14 26.79 2.19
N ASP A 190 -1.05 27.63 2.67
CA ASP A 190 -2.01 27.36 3.76
C ASP A 190 -3.47 27.32 3.26
N PHE A 191 -3.68 27.18 1.96
CA PHE A 191 -5.00 27.18 1.33
C PHE A 191 -5.92 26.08 1.88
N GLU A 192 -7.19 26.43 2.10
CA GLU A 192 -8.25 25.50 2.49
C GLU A 192 -9.01 25.05 1.23
N VAL A 193 -8.88 23.78 0.87
CA VAL A 193 -9.48 23.21 -0.35
C VAL A 193 -10.98 22.95 -0.15
N CYS A 194 -11.33 22.40 1.01
CA CYS A 194 -12.70 22.24 1.52
C CYS A 194 -12.65 22.05 3.04
N SER A 195 -13.81 21.84 3.69
CA SER A 195 -13.91 21.73 5.15
C SER A 195 -12.98 20.67 5.76
N GLU A 196 -12.73 19.58 5.05
CA GLU A 196 -11.92 18.47 5.53
C GLU A 196 -10.45 18.57 5.12
N ILE A 197 -10.13 19.38 4.10
CA ILE A 197 -8.82 19.34 3.41
C ILE A 197 -8.18 20.73 3.40
N ARG A 198 -7.02 20.85 4.05
CA ARG A 198 -6.19 22.06 4.03
C ARG A 198 -4.73 21.73 3.78
N LEU A 199 -4.00 22.70 3.24
CA LEU A 199 -2.56 22.59 3.05
C LEU A 199 -1.82 22.90 4.35
N LEU A 200 -0.80 22.11 4.62
CA LEU A 200 0.14 22.34 5.70
C LEU A 200 1.50 22.71 5.08
N PRO A 201 1.98 23.96 5.21
CA PRO A 201 3.30 24.34 4.74
C PRO A 201 4.38 23.44 5.35
N THR A 202 5.12 22.73 4.51
CA THR A 202 6.22 21.85 4.91
C THR A 202 7.43 22.07 4.00
N PRO A 203 7.98 23.31 3.96
CA PRO A 203 9.04 23.67 3.03
C PRO A 203 10.38 22.99 3.37
N GLY A 204 11.24 22.92 2.37
CA GLY A 204 12.63 22.45 2.50
C GLY A 204 13.01 21.50 1.39
N HIS A 205 12.16 20.49 1.13
CA HIS A 205 12.31 19.63 -0.04
C HIS A 205 12.24 20.45 -1.33
N THR A 206 11.17 21.24 -1.46
CA THR A 206 11.07 22.39 -2.36
C THR A 206 10.60 23.62 -1.56
N PRO A 207 10.80 24.86 -2.07
CA PRO A 207 10.49 26.09 -1.33
C PRO A 207 9.01 26.25 -0.96
N GLY A 208 8.10 25.75 -1.79
CA GLY A 208 6.65 25.81 -1.61
C GLY A 208 6.01 24.47 -1.29
N HIS A 209 6.80 23.46 -0.92
CA HIS A 209 6.30 22.13 -0.56
C HIS A 209 5.20 22.20 0.53
N VAL A 210 4.12 21.46 0.31
CA VAL A 210 3.01 21.30 1.27
C VAL A 210 2.70 19.83 1.52
N SER A 211 2.30 19.52 2.76
CA SER A 211 1.64 18.26 3.11
C SER A 211 0.13 18.48 3.12
N ILE A 212 -0.65 17.43 2.84
CA ILE A 212 -2.12 17.55 2.80
C ILE A 212 -2.69 17.12 4.14
N HIS A 213 -3.24 18.06 4.90
CA HIS A 213 -3.89 17.78 6.18
C HIS A 213 -5.37 17.47 5.95
N ILE A 214 -5.79 16.31 6.46
CA ILE A 214 -7.14 15.78 6.33
C ILE A 214 -7.74 15.65 7.72
N GLU A 215 -8.89 16.28 7.96
CA GLU A 215 -9.57 16.27 9.25
C GLU A 215 -11.08 16.10 9.07
N SER A 216 -11.64 15.04 9.65
CA SER A 216 -13.09 14.82 9.60
C SER A 216 -13.55 14.01 10.80
N GLN A 217 -14.66 14.40 11.42
CA GLN A 217 -15.23 13.76 12.61
C GLN A 217 -14.20 13.55 13.75
N GLY A 218 -13.27 14.51 13.91
CA GLY A 218 -12.19 14.46 14.91
C GLY A 218 -11.05 13.48 14.60
N GLN A 219 -11.08 12.81 13.45
CA GLN A 219 -9.99 11.97 12.96
C GLN A 219 -9.08 12.78 12.05
N VAL A 220 -7.78 12.48 12.10
CA VAL A 220 -6.75 13.21 11.36
C VAL A 220 -5.94 12.24 10.51
N ALA A 221 -5.66 12.63 9.27
CA ALA A 221 -4.62 12.03 8.46
C ALA A 221 -3.79 13.10 7.77
N VAL A 222 -2.55 12.77 7.42
CA VAL A 222 -1.66 13.65 6.68
C VAL A 222 -0.95 12.89 5.57
N ILE A 223 -1.16 13.31 4.33
CA ILE A 223 -0.33 12.86 3.20
C ILE A 223 0.92 13.72 3.20
N THR A 224 2.07 13.08 3.33
CA THR A 224 3.31 13.78 3.67
C THR A 224 3.86 14.65 2.54
N GLY A 225 3.60 14.28 1.28
CA GLY A 225 4.50 14.68 0.20
C GLY A 225 5.90 14.14 0.50
N ASP A 226 6.91 14.93 0.16
CA ASP A 226 8.32 14.56 0.16
C ASP A 226 9.12 15.18 1.30
N ILE A 227 8.43 15.56 2.37
CA ILE A 227 9.08 15.81 3.66
C ILE A 227 9.92 14.60 4.11
N MET A 228 9.50 13.39 3.72
CA MET A 228 10.19 12.10 3.94
C MET A 228 9.91 11.15 2.77
N HIS A 229 10.96 10.51 2.26
CA HIS A 229 10.92 9.55 1.14
C HIS A 229 10.98 8.10 1.64
N HIS A 230 11.51 7.88 2.85
CA HIS A 230 11.61 6.55 3.46
C HIS A 230 11.46 6.63 4.99
N PRO A 231 10.83 5.63 5.66
CA PRO A 231 10.64 5.66 7.12
C PRO A 231 11.91 5.82 7.95
N LEU A 232 13.06 5.40 7.43
CA LEU A 232 14.37 5.64 8.06
C LEU A 232 14.57 7.12 8.44
N GLN A 233 14.04 8.06 7.66
CA GLN A 233 14.12 9.50 7.95
C GLN A 233 13.40 9.91 9.24
N MET A 234 12.57 9.06 9.84
CA MET A 234 12.01 9.29 11.19
C MET A 234 13.02 9.01 12.30
N ALA A 235 13.91 8.03 12.10
CA ALA A 235 14.94 7.66 13.06
C ALA A 235 16.17 8.58 12.98
N ILE A 236 16.40 9.18 11.80
CA ILE A 236 17.52 10.12 11.54
C ILE A 236 17.03 11.45 10.95
N PRO A 237 16.09 12.17 11.59
CA PRO A 237 15.38 13.27 10.96
C PRO A 237 16.22 14.52 10.74
N ASN A 238 17.34 14.64 11.45
CA ASN A 238 18.33 15.69 11.30
C ASN A 238 19.30 15.46 10.14
N LYS A 239 19.22 14.32 9.45
CA LYS A 239 20.12 13.98 8.35
C LYS A 239 19.63 14.56 7.03
N PRO A 240 20.44 15.38 6.34
CA PRO A 240 20.07 15.94 5.04
C PRO A 240 19.83 14.85 3.99
N CYS A 241 18.73 14.95 3.23
CA CYS A 241 18.52 14.12 2.06
C CYS A 241 19.14 14.77 0.82
N ALA A 242 19.61 13.97 -0.14
CA ALA A 242 20.13 14.44 -1.42
C ALA A 242 19.07 15.19 -2.25
N PHE A 243 17.80 14.87 -2.05
CA PHE A 243 16.67 15.45 -2.79
C PHE A 243 16.17 16.78 -2.20
N ASP A 244 16.65 17.18 -1.02
CA ASP A 244 16.19 18.41 -0.37
C ASP A 244 16.89 19.65 -0.98
N HIS A 245 16.09 20.63 -1.45
CA HIS A 245 16.58 21.92 -1.94
C HIS A 245 17.29 22.72 -0.83
N ASP A 246 16.59 22.96 0.28
CA ASP A 246 17.17 23.52 1.50
C ASP A 246 17.24 22.41 2.55
N LYS A 247 18.42 21.79 2.63
CA LYS A 247 18.74 20.69 3.55
C LYS A 247 18.49 21.03 5.02
N ALA A 248 18.81 22.26 5.44
CA ALA A 248 18.66 22.66 6.84
C ALA A 248 17.19 22.87 7.16
N GLN A 249 16.46 23.53 6.27
CA GLN A 249 15.02 23.72 6.40
C GLN A 249 14.26 22.39 6.36
N ALA A 250 14.60 21.48 5.44
CA ALA A 250 13.97 20.16 5.34
C ALA A 250 14.12 19.34 6.63
N CYS A 251 15.32 19.31 7.22
CA CYS A 251 15.53 18.67 8.52
C CYS A 251 14.68 19.30 9.63
N CYS A 252 14.63 20.64 9.69
CA CYS A 252 13.82 21.35 10.69
C CYS A 252 12.31 21.09 10.52
N THR A 253 11.83 21.14 9.28
CA THR A 253 10.45 20.84 8.92
C THR A 253 10.08 19.41 9.28
N ARG A 254 10.93 18.44 8.96
CA ARG A 254 10.75 17.02 9.31
C ARG A 254 10.66 16.81 10.82
N GLN A 255 11.56 17.40 11.60
CA GLN A 255 11.52 17.30 13.06
C GLN A 255 10.27 17.95 13.66
N THR A 256 9.85 19.10 13.12
CA THR A 256 8.61 19.78 13.54
C THR A 256 7.38 18.93 13.24
N PHE A 257 7.33 18.30 12.07
CA PHE A 257 6.27 17.38 11.68
C PHE A 257 6.21 16.17 12.61
N LEU A 258 7.34 15.50 12.84
CA LEU A 258 7.41 14.32 13.69
C LEU A 258 7.00 14.65 15.13
N THR A 259 7.49 15.76 15.67
CA THR A 259 7.12 16.24 17.01
C THR A 259 5.62 16.54 17.11
N ARG A 260 4.99 17.04 16.04
CA ARG A 260 3.56 17.36 16.02
C ARG A 260 2.67 16.12 16.07
N TYR A 261 3.08 15.03 15.42
CA TYR A 261 2.25 13.83 15.27
C TYR A 261 2.72 12.63 16.09
N GLN A 262 3.83 12.74 16.83
CA GLN A 262 4.33 11.66 17.68
C GLN A 262 3.26 11.20 18.68
N ASP A 263 3.11 9.89 18.81
CA ASP A 263 2.21 9.21 19.75
C ASP A 263 0.75 9.70 19.69
N SER A 264 0.33 10.23 18.54
CA SER A 264 -1.04 10.66 18.26
C SER A 264 -1.76 9.64 17.38
N ASP A 265 -3.09 9.70 17.36
CA ASP A 265 -3.94 8.88 16.48
C ASP A 265 -3.95 9.39 15.02
N ALA A 266 -3.09 10.34 14.66
CA ALA A 266 -3.03 10.87 13.30
C ALA A 266 -2.38 9.86 12.34
N LEU A 267 -3.12 9.50 11.29
CA LEU A 267 -2.61 8.60 10.26
C LEU A 267 -1.64 9.36 9.33
N VAL A 268 -0.36 8.99 9.35
CA VAL A 268 0.66 9.53 8.46
C VAL A 268 0.81 8.64 7.23
N ILE A 269 0.66 9.22 6.05
CA ILE A 269 0.66 8.52 4.76
C ILE A 269 1.84 9.01 3.93
N GLY A 270 2.85 8.16 3.79
CA GLY A 270 4.10 8.52 3.10
C GLY A 270 3.96 8.43 1.58
N SER A 271 4.19 9.52 0.85
CA SER A 271 4.07 9.52 -0.62
C SER A 271 4.97 8.47 -1.28
N HIS A 272 6.18 8.27 -0.78
CA HIS A 272 7.11 7.26 -1.29
C HIS A 272 7.24 6.00 -0.44
N PHE A 273 6.42 5.86 0.61
CA PHE A 273 6.52 4.71 1.50
C PHE A 273 5.88 3.48 0.85
N PRO A 274 6.61 2.35 0.71
CA PRO A 274 6.04 1.09 0.24
C PRO A 274 5.01 0.55 1.24
N GLU A 275 4.44 -0.63 0.99
CA GLU A 275 3.49 -1.23 1.93
C GLU A 275 4.17 -1.67 3.24
N PRO A 276 3.68 -1.25 4.42
CA PRO A 276 2.53 -0.39 4.66
C PRO A 276 2.82 1.10 4.43
N THR A 277 2.00 1.74 3.59
CA THR A 277 2.20 3.16 3.19
C THR A 277 1.74 4.14 4.24
N ALA A 278 0.74 3.75 5.03
CA ALA A 278 0.15 4.58 6.07
C ALA A 278 0.42 3.95 7.44
N GLY A 279 0.52 4.77 8.48
CA GLY A 279 0.86 4.32 9.82
C GLY A 279 0.94 5.49 10.79
N HIS A 280 1.52 5.25 11.96
CA HIS A 280 1.65 6.25 13.02
C HIS A 280 3.12 6.58 13.28
N VAL A 281 3.35 7.80 13.78
CA VAL A 281 4.67 8.24 14.24
C VAL A 281 4.76 7.92 15.73
N LEU A 282 5.70 7.07 16.12
CA LEU A 282 5.93 6.73 17.52
C LEU A 282 7.23 7.35 18.02
N SER A 283 7.23 7.86 19.25
CA SER A 283 8.47 8.15 19.96
C SER A 283 9.25 6.85 20.16
N TYR A 284 10.52 6.84 19.79
CA TYR A 284 11.38 5.66 19.90
C TYR A 284 12.79 6.07 20.31
N GLU A 285 13.17 5.67 21.52
CA GLU A 285 14.43 6.07 22.15
C GLU A 285 14.59 7.60 22.18
N SER A 286 15.56 8.15 21.44
CA SER A 286 15.82 9.59 21.30
C SER A 286 15.32 10.18 19.97
N ALA A 287 14.58 9.41 19.18
CA ALA A 287 14.07 9.79 17.86
C ALA A 287 12.63 9.26 17.68
N TRP A 288 12.26 8.92 16.45
CA TRP A 288 10.95 8.39 16.09
C TRP A 288 11.09 7.14 15.23
N ARG A 289 10.01 6.35 15.18
CA ARG A 289 9.86 5.27 14.20
C ARG A 289 8.48 5.31 13.58
N PHE A 290 8.36 4.72 12.40
CA PHE A 290 7.09 4.51 11.75
C PHE A 290 6.48 3.19 12.20
N GLU A 291 5.26 3.21 12.71
CA GLU A 291 4.45 2.01 12.93
C GLU A 291 3.44 1.89 11.80
N GLY A 292 3.80 1.08 10.81
CA GLY A 292 2.97 0.85 9.64
C GLY A 292 1.64 0.18 9.97
N GLN A 293 0.55 0.79 9.52
CA GLN A 293 -0.77 0.18 9.52
C GLN A 293 -0.92 -0.66 8.25
N VAL A 294 -0.83 -1.98 8.39
CA VAL A 294 -1.26 -2.89 7.31
C VAL A 294 -2.76 -2.68 7.13
N SER A 295 -3.14 -2.13 5.97
CA SER A 295 -4.56 -1.93 5.63
C SER A 295 -5.20 -3.29 5.41
N ASP A 296 -5.85 -3.80 6.45
CA ASP A 296 -6.95 -4.74 6.26
C ASP A 296 -8.02 -3.97 5.47
N THR A 297 -8.47 -4.51 4.36
CA THR A 297 -9.60 -3.97 3.60
C THR A 297 -10.87 -4.19 4.41
N GLN A 298 -11.06 -3.42 5.49
CA GLN A 298 -12.27 -3.16 6.29
C GLN A 298 -11.87 -2.76 7.73
N THR A 299 -11.50 -1.51 7.98
CA THR A 299 -11.53 -0.94 9.34
C THR A 299 -12.87 -0.24 9.54
N THR A 300 -13.85 -0.95 10.12
CA THR A 300 -14.89 -0.28 10.91
C THR A 300 -14.31 0.02 12.30
N SER A 301 -14.62 1.20 12.81
CA SER A 301 -14.20 1.73 14.12
C SER A 301 -14.14 0.70 15.26
N LYS A 302 -13.08 0.85 16.07
CA LYS A 302 -12.69 0.13 17.30
C LYS A 302 -11.78 -1.07 17.04
N GLY A 303 -10.59 -1.02 17.63
CA GLY A 303 -9.50 -1.99 17.55
C GLY A 303 -9.82 -3.37 18.12
N GLU A 304 -10.82 -4.03 17.54
CA GLU A 304 -10.91 -5.47 17.47
C GLU A 304 -10.65 -5.85 16.00
N PRO A 305 -9.88 -6.93 15.72
CA PRO A 305 -9.67 -7.38 14.35
C PRO A 305 -11.02 -7.52 13.66
N SER A 306 -11.15 -6.91 12.47
CA SER A 306 -12.35 -7.04 11.64
C SER A 306 -12.65 -8.52 11.44
N VAL A 307 -13.64 -9.04 12.15
CA VAL A 307 -14.11 -10.40 11.96
C VAL A 307 -14.88 -10.39 10.65
N THR A 308 -14.32 -11.01 9.61
CA THR A 308 -15.01 -11.28 8.35
C THR A 308 -16.39 -11.85 8.64
N LYS A 309 -17.45 -11.13 8.26
CA LYS A 309 -18.84 -11.51 8.53
C LYS A 309 -19.43 -12.25 7.34
N ALA A 310 -20.14 -13.33 7.60
CA ALA A 310 -20.90 -14.03 6.58
C ALA A 310 -22.11 -13.21 6.13
N ALA A 311 -22.34 -13.13 4.82
CA ALA A 311 -23.54 -12.57 4.22
C ALA A 311 -24.69 -13.59 4.16
N ASN A 312 -24.40 -14.88 4.27
CA ASN A 312 -25.40 -15.96 4.22
C ASN A 312 -24.93 -17.25 4.92
N ALA A 313 -25.80 -18.25 4.99
CA ALA A 313 -25.53 -19.51 5.68
C ALA A 313 -24.36 -20.31 5.08
N ASN A 314 -24.10 -20.19 3.78
CA ASN A 314 -22.99 -20.88 3.11
C ASN A 314 -21.64 -20.28 3.54
N GLU A 315 -21.55 -18.95 3.59
CA GLU A 315 -20.38 -18.26 4.10
C GLU A 315 -20.18 -18.54 5.60
N GLN A 316 -21.25 -18.55 6.40
CA GLN A 316 -21.16 -18.85 7.83
C GLN A 316 -20.62 -20.28 8.07
N LEU A 317 -21.08 -21.25 7.29
CA LEU A 317 -20.59 -22.63 7.35
C LEU A 317 -19.07 -22.70 7.12
N VAL A 318 -18.56 -21.91 6.17
CA VAL A 318 -17.11 -21.84 5.85
C VAL A 318 -16.33 -21.12 6.95
N LEU A 319 -16.87 -20.05 7.53
CA LEU A 319 -16.24 -19.37 8.68
C LEU A 319 -16.16 -20.29 9.90
N ASP A 320 -17.23 -21.03 10.21
CA ASP A 320 -17.26 -21.99 11.32
C ASP A 320 -16.27 -23.14 11.10
N PHE A 321 -16.13 -23.56 9.84
CA PHE A 321 -15.13 -24.53 9.42
C PHE A 321 -13.70 -24.01 9.68
N PHE A 322 -13.34 -22.80 9.26
CA PHE A 322 -12.00 -22.23 9.51
C PHE A 322 -11.73 -21.95 10.99
N ALA A 323 -12.74 -21.50 11.73
CA ALA A 323 -12.64 -21.32 13.18
C ALA A 323 -12.31 -22.67 13.86
N THR A 324 -12.97 -23.75 13.44
CA THR A 324 -12.71 -25.11 13.93
C THR A 324 -11.36 -25.63 13.46
N LEU A 325 -10.98 -25.39 12.21
CA LEU A 325 -9.67 -25.76 11.68
C LEU A 325 -8.56 -25.08 12.49
N SER A 326 -8.74 -23.82 12.90
CA SER A 326 -7.75 -23.07 13.68
C SER A 326 -7.61 -23.55 15.14
N THR A 327 -8.50 -24.41 15.65
CA THR A 327 -8.32 -25.00 16.99
C THR A 327 -7.41 -26.21 16.98
N GLY A 328 -7.29 -26.89 15.83
CA GLY A 328 -6.62 -28.19 15.72
C GLY A 328 -7.43 -29.38 16.23
N ASP A 329 -8.69 -29.17 16.58
CA ASP A 329 -9.61 -30.24 16.98
C ASP A 329 -10.13 -30.99 15.75
N LEU A 330 -9.41 -32.06 15.36
CA LEU A 330 -9.74 -32.87 14.18
C LEU A 330 -11.04 -33.66 14.33
N GLU A 331 -11.46 -33.98 15.56
CA GLU A 331 -12.74 -34.66 15.82
C GLU A 331 -13.89 -33.71 15.53
N LYS A 332 -13.82 -32.48 16.07
CA LYS A 332 -14.80 -31.43 15.79
C LYS A 332 -14.79 -31.01 14.32
N LEU A 333 -13.63 -30.91 13.69
CA LEU A 333 -13.53 -30.60 12.27
C LEU A 333 -14.20 -31.68 11.41
N GLY A 334 -14.13 -32.94 11.83
CA GLY A 334 -14.80 -34.06 11.18
C GLY A 334 -16.33 -33.91 11.08
N THR A 335 -16.96 -33.06 11.91
CA THR A 335 -18.41 -32.79 11.83
C THR A 335 -18.84 -32.04 10.56
N PHE A 336 -17.88 -31.36 9.90
CA PHE A 336 -18.07 -30.67 8.61
C PHE A 336 -17.85 -31.60 7.41
N ILE A 337 -17.29 -32.80 7.61
CA ILE A 337 -16.80 -33.69 6.57
C ILE A 337 -17.72 -34.92 6.45
N ASP A 338 -18.55 -34.94 5.42
CA ASP A 338 -19.35 -36.11 5.05
C ASP A 338 -18.49 -37.17 4.34
N ALA A 339 -19.00 -38.40 4.23
CA ALA A 339 -18.30 -39.52 3.58
C ALA A 339 -17.91 -39.25 2.11
N ASP A 340 -18.65 -38.37 1.43
CA ASP A 340 -18.44 -37.95 0.03
C ASP A 340 -17.73 -36.59 -0.09
N THR A 341 -17.32 -35.97 1.02
CA THR A 341 -16.62 -34.68 0.97
C THR A 341 -15.19 -34.88 0.46
N THR A 342 -14.77 -34.06 -0.49
CA THR A 342 -13.40 -34.08 -1.02
C THR A 342 -12.61 -32.84 -0.62
N TRP A 343 -11.33 -32.99 -0.31
CA TRP A 343 -10.39 -31.88 -0.14
C TRP A 343 -9.17 -32.11 -1.03
N THR A 344 -8.87 -31.15 -1.90
CA THR A 344 -7.71 -31.19 -2.79
C THR A 344 -6.82 -29.97 -2.59
N PRO A 345 -5.64 -30.13 -1.96
CA PRO A 345 -4.56 -29.16 -2.05
C PRO A 345 -4.04 -29.14 -3.49
N MET A 346 -4.07 -27.96 -4.10
CA MET A 346 -3.71 -27.71 -5.50
C MET A 346 -2.19 -27.52 -5.64
N ILE A 347 -1.45 -28.45 -5.05
CA ILE A 347 0.01 -28.50 -5.01
C ILE A 347 0.45 -29.94 -5.27
N GLU A 348 1.56 -30.09 -5.99
CA GLU A 348 2.16 -31.39 -6.31
C GLU A 348 3.43 -31.60 -5.49
N ASN A 349 3.82 -32.86 -5.28
CA ASN A 349 5.09 -33.25 -4.65
C ASN A 349 5.30 -32.61 -3.26
N VAL A 350 4.26 -32.55 -2.43
CA VAL A 350 4.40 -32.17 -1.02
C VAL A 350 3.57 -33.10 -0.14
N PRO A 351 3.92 -33.27 1.15
CA PRO A 351 3.08 -33.96 2.11
C PRO A 351 1.66 -33.37 2.11
N GLY A 352 0.67 -34.23 1.88
CA GLY A 352 -0.74 -33.82 1.81
C GLY A 352 -1.25 -33.46 0.41
N ALA A 353 -0.40 -33.48 -0.63
CA ALA A 353 -0.85 -33.34 -2.02
C ALA A 353 -1.87 -34.43 -2.43
N GLY A 354 -2.70 -34.13 -3.43
CA GLY A 354 -3.72 -35.04 -3.96
C GLY A 354 -5.11 -34.80 -3.38
N THR A 355 -6.08 -35.63 -3.79
CA THR A 355 -7.47 -35.50 -3.33
C THR A 355 -7.77 -36.49 -2.21
N HIS A 356 -8.20 -35.97 -1.07
CA HIS A 356 -8.58 -36.72 0.11
C HIS A 356 -10.10 -36.76 0.25
N THR A 357 -10.66 -37.87 0.70
CA THR A 357 -12.13 -38.05 0.76
C THR A 357 -12.59 -38.55 2.13
N GLY A 358 -13.67 -37.95 2.65
CA GLY A 358 -14.30 -38.36 3.89
C GLY A 358 -13.33 -38.39 5.06
N LYS A 359 -13.32 -39.49 5.83
CA LYS A 359 -12.49 -39.61 7.05
C LYS A 359 -10.98 -39.51 6.79
N ALA A 360 -10.52 -39.79 5.57
CA ALA A 360 -9.11 -39.66 5.21
C ALA A 360 -8.63 -38.20 5.30
N ILE A 361 -9.54 -37.22 5.13
CA ILE A 361 -9.22 -35.78 5.27
C ILE A 361 -8.65 -35.48 6.65
N CYS A 362 -9.32 -35.90 7.72
CA CYS A 362 -8.82 -35.63 9.08
C CYS A 362 -7.65 -36.55 9.45
N GLY A 363 -7.75 -37.85 9.13
CA GLY A 363 -6.82 -38.86 9.64
C GLY A 363 -5.51 -38.98 8.86
N GLU A 364 -5.58 -38.96 7.53
CA GLU A 364 -4.45 -39.28 6.65
C GLU A 364 -3.84 -38.02 6.02
N PHE A 365 -4.61 -36.94 5.92
CA PHE A 365 -4.14 -35.67 5.38
C PHE A 365 -3.82 -34.64 6.48
N LEU A 366 -4.82 -34.20 7.25
CA LEU A 366 -4.63 -33.09 8.19
C LEU A 366 -3.79 -33.46 9.41
N ALA A 367 -3.97 -34.65 9.99
CA ALA A 367 -3.20 -35.05 11.18
C ALA A 367 -1.67 -35.04 10.93
N PRO A 368 -1.13 -35.59 9.82
CA PRO A 368 0.29 -35.46 9.49
C PRO A 368 0.74 -34.01 9.30
N VAL A 369 -0.02 -33.20 8.54
CA VAL A 369 0.33 -31.79 8.27
C VAL A 369 0.37 -30.99 9.57
N ARG A 370 -0.62 -31.15 10.45
CA ARG A 370 -0.63 -30.49 11.77
C ARG A 370 0.51 -30.94 12.67
N GLY A 371 0.97 -32.18 12.53
CA GLY A 371 2.13 -32.70 13.27
C GLY A 371 3.41 -31.90 13.05
N LEU A 372 3.52 -31.16 11.93
CA LEU A 372 4.67 -30.29 11.62
C LEU A 372 4.70 -29.00 12.45
N PHE A 373 3.57 -28.59 13.02
CA PHE A 373 3.40 -27.35 13.76
C PHE A 373 3.43 -27.58 15.27
N VAL A 374 3.73 -26.51 16.03
CA VAL A 374 3.56 -26.50 17.48
C VAL A 374 2.07 -26.67 17.84
N ASP A 375 1.80 -27.16 19.05
CA ASP A 375 0.43 -27.45 19.47
C ASP A 375 -0.43 -26.17 19.43
N GLY A 376 -1.56 -26.25 18.73
CA GLY A 376 -2.46 -25.12 18.49
C GLY A 376 -2.26 -24.42 17.15
N ASP A 377 -1.13 -24.63 16.47
CA ASP A 377 -0.86 -24.06 15.15
C ASP A 377 -1.13 -25.06 14.00
N PRO A 378 -1.25 -24.59 12.75
CA PRO A 378 -1.37 -23.17 12.36
C PRO A 378 -2.78 -22.61 12.67
N LYS A 379 -2.86 -21.28 12.79
CA LYS A 379 -4.10 -20.49 12.77
C LYS A 379 -4.41 -20.05 11.35
N VAL A 380 -5.68 -20.09 10.99
CA VAL A 380 -6.17 -19.62 9.69
C VAL A 380 -7.07 -18.41 9.92
N HIS A 381 -6.64 -17.28 9.37
CA HIS A 381 -7.38 -16.02 9.41
C HIS A 381 -8.05 -15.80 8.06
N VAL A 382 -9.38 -15.64 8.07
CA VAL A 382 -10.14 -15.38 6.84
C VAL A 382 -10.16 -13.89 6.57
N ASP A 383 -9.48 -13.47 5.50
CA ASP A 383 -9.35 -12.05 5.13
C ASP A 383 -10.55 -11.61 4.29
N ASN A 384 -10.97 -12.43 3.32
CA ASN A 384 -12.12 -12.16 2.46
C ASN A 384 -12.94 -13.42 2.25
N ILE A 385 -14.25 -13.25 2.13
CA ILE A 385 -15.18 -14.33 1.74
C ILE A 385 -16.24 -13.77 0.80
N VAL A 386 -16.52 -14.51 -0.27
CA VAL A 386 -17.60 -14.20 -1.21
C VAL A 386 -18.26 -15.49 -1.66
N SER A 387 -19.56 -15.43 -1.93
CA SER A 387 -20.31 -16.58 -2.40
C SER A 387 -21.16 -16.27 -3.61
N SER A 388 -21.39 -17.31 -4.41
CA SER A 388 -22.33 -17.29 -5.51
C SER A 388 -22.97 -18.67 -5.62
N HIS A 389 -24.29 -18.72 -5.41
CA HIS A 389 -25.07 -19.96 -5.35
C HIS A 389 -24.49 -20.97 -4.35
N ASP A 390 -23.99 -22.09 -4.87
CA ASP A 390 -23.48 -23.24 -4.15
C ASP A 390 -21.95 -23.20 -3.97
N LYS A 391 -21.31 -22.08 -4.32
CA LYS A 391 -19.86 -21.88 -4.22
C LYS A 391 -19.51 -20.77 -3.25
N VAL A 392 -18.47 -20.99 -2.47
CA VAL A 392 -17.87 -19.99 -1.58
C VAL A 392 -16.38 -19.93 -1.87
N MET A 393 -15.87 -18.72 -2.10
CA MET A 393 -14.45 -18.45 -2.28
C MET A 393 -13.96 -17.64 -1.08
N CYS A 394 -12.76 -17.91 -0.61
CA CYS A 394 -12.15 -17.09 0.42
C CYS A 394 -10.64 -16.94 0.23
N GLU A 395 -10.14 -15.80 0.68
CA GLU A 395 -8.72 -15.53 0.86
C GLU A 395 -8.40 -15.65 2.34
N THR A 396 -7.31 -16.33 2.68
CA THR A 396 -6.93 -16.54 4.07
C THR A 396 -5.43 -16.45 4.28
N ARG A 397 -5.01 -16.05 5.48
CA ARG A 397 -3.63 -16.14 5.98
C ARG A 397 -3.48 -17.29 6.97
N GLY A 398 -2.56 -18.20 6.69
CA GLY A 398 -2.10 -19.21 7.64
C GLY A 398 -0.89 -18.70 8.41
N ILE A 399 -1.00 -18.62 9.73
CA ILE A 399 0.08 -18.14 10.62
C ILE A 399 0.35 -19.19 11.69
N GLY A 400 1.61 -19.48 11.96
CA GLY A 400 1.97 -20.36 13.07
C GLY A 400 3.47 -20.60 13.18
N GLN A 401 3.86 -21.49 14.08
CA GLN A 401 5.24 -21.91 14.28
C GLN A 401 5.40 -23.40 13.97
N LEU A 402 6.43 -23.73 13.20
CA LEU A 402 6.84 -25.10 12.94
C LEU A 402 7.60 -25.66 14.15
N ARG A 403 7.54 -26.99 14.36
CA ARG A 403 8.28 -27.64 15.46
C ARG A 403 9.81 -27.52 15.35
N ASN A 404 10.33 -27.22 14.16
CA ASN A 404 11.74 -26.92 13.94
C ASN A 404 12.12 -25.48 14.35
N GLY A 405 11.18 -24.69 14.89
CA GLY A 405 11.38 -23.33 15.37
C GLY A 405 11.15 -22.24 14.32
N ARG A 406 10.98 -22.59 13.03
CA ARG A 406 10.74 -21.62 11.96
C ARG A 406 9.32 -21.06 12.03
N SER A 407 9.19 -19.78 11.73
CA SER A 407 7.88 -19.14 11.60
C SER A 407 7.25 -19.50 10.25
N TYR A 408 5.92 -19.65 10.26
CA TYR A 408 5.13 -19.95 9.08
C TYR A 408 4.09 -18.87 8.87
N THR A 409 4.15 -18.20 7.72
CA THR A 409 3.14 -17.25 7.25
C THR A 409 2.91 -17.51 5.77
N ASN A 410 1.71 -17.96 5.40
CA ASN A 410 1.39 -18.24 3.99
C ASN A 410 0.00 -17.69 3.63
N LEU A 411 -0.16 -17.31 2.36
CA LEU A 411 -1.41 -16.85 1.78
C LEU A 411 -2.08 -17.98 1.03
N TYR A 412 -3.40 -18.06 1.18
CA TYR A 412 -4.21 -19.09 0.56
C TYR A 412 -5.42 -18.48 -0.13
N ALA A 413 -5.85 -19.16 -1.19
CA ALA A 413 -7.19 -19.01 -1.75
C ALA A 413 -7.90 -20.35 -1.70
N TRP A 414 -9.19 -20.35 -1.39
CA TRP A 414 -9.97 -21.58 -1.27
C TRP A 414 -11.23 -21.50 -2.11
N ALA A 415 -11.63 -22.64 -2.66
CA ALA A 415 -12.90 -22.81 -3.33
C ALA A 415 -13.68 -23.94 -2.68
N PHE A 416 -14.77 -23.57 -2.01
CA PHE A 416 -15.73 -24.49 -1.42
C PHE A 416 -16.92 -24.71 -2.35
N GLN A 417 -17.38 -25.95 -2.39
CA GLN A 417 -18.63 -26.36 -3.01
C GLN A 417 -19.56 -26.85 -1.90
N ILE A 418 -20.73 -26.23 -1.76
CA ILE A 418 -21.70 -26.52 -0.71
C ILE A 418 -22.98 -27.07 -1.34
N ARG A 419 -23.54 -28.13 -0.77
CA ARG A 419 -24.82 -28.70 -1.20
C ARG A 419 -25.61 -29.13 0.02
N ASP A 420 -26.89 -28.78 0.05
CA ASP A 420 -27.81 -29.12 1.16
C ASP A 420 -27.25 -28.72 2.55
N GLY A 421 -26.59 -27.56 2.61
CA GLY A 421 -25.98 -27.04 3.85
C GLY A 421 -24.72 -27.80 4.32
N ARG A 422 -24.11 -28.61 3.46
CA ARG A 422 -22.90 -29.39 3.74
C ARG A 422 -21.78 -29.05 2.76
N ILE A 423 -20.53 -29.04 3.24
CA ILE A 423 -19.34 -28.91 2.40
C ILE A 423 -19.18 -30.22 1.62
N LYS A 424 -19.08 -30.14 0.29
CA LYS A 424 -18.88 -31.30 -0.59
C LYS A 424 -17.52 -31.32 -1.26
N ALA A 425 -16.96 -30.16 -1.57
CA ALA A 425 -15.60 -30.08 -2.08
C ALA A 425 -14.87 -28.86 -1.52
N ILE A 426 -13.59 -29.04 -1.24
CA ILE A 426 -12.64 -28.00 -0.84
C ILE A 426 -11.48 -28.08 -1.83
N ARG A 427 -11.16 -26.98 -2.50
CA ARG A 427 -9.91 -26.83 -3.25
C ARG A 427 -9.09 -25.74 -2.59
N GLU A 428 -7.86 -26.08 -2.27
CA GLU A 428 -6.95 -25.24 -1.50
C GLU A 428 -5.79 -24.82 -2.40
N TYR A 429 -5.63 -23.52 -2.62
CA TYR A 429 -4.54 -22.90 -3.37
C TYR A 429 -3.66 -22.12 -2.39
N MET A 430 -2.35 -22.15 -2.59
CA MET A 430 -1.38 -21.52 -1.69
C MET A 430 -0.10 -21.14 -2.45
N ASP A 431 0.79 -20.36 -1.83
CA ASP A 431 2.16 -20.23 -2.33
C ASP A 431 2.90 -21.57 -2.12
N SER A 432 2.95 -22.36 -3.20
CA SER A 432 3.60 -23.67 -3.20
C SER A 432 5.11 -23.59 -3.06
N HIS A 433 5.73 -22.52 -3.57
CA HIS A 433 7.17 -22.34 -3.44
C HIS A 433 7.54 -22.08 -1.97
N TYR A 434 6.76 -21.23 -1.29
CA TYR A 434 6.92 -21.00 0.14
C TYR A 434 6.78 -22.28 0.96
N VAL A 435 5.77 -23.12 0.67
CA VAL A 435 5.59 -24.41 1.36
C VAL A 435 6.81 -25.32 1.19
N VAL A 436 7.29 -25.50 -0.04
CA VAL A 436 8.46 -26.37 -0.30
C VAL A 436 9.72 -25.85 0.40
N THR A 437 9.98 -24.55 0.33
CA THR A 437 11.19 -23.96 0.90
C THR A 437 11.17 -23.90 2.44
N ASN A 438 10.00 -23.63 3.03
CA ASN A 438 9.89 -23.38 4.47
C ASN A 438 9.43 -24.59 5.29
N ILE A 439 8.68 -25.52 4.70
CA ILE A 439 8.24 -26.75 5.38
C ILE A 439 9.16 -27.92 5.04
N LEU A 440 9.69 -28.02 3.81
CA LEU A 440 10.44 -29.20 3.34
C LEU A 440 11.96 -28.97 3.24
N ASP A 441 12.47 -27.87 3.77
CA ASP A 441 13.90 -27.48 3.67
C ASP A 441 14.44 -27.54 2.22
N GLY A 442 13.59 -27.21 1.23
CA GLY A 442 13.96 -27.17 -0.18
C GLY A 442 14.11 -28.54 -0.86
N GLN A 443 13.66 -29.62 -0.23
CA GLN A 443 13.53 -30.92 -0.90
C GLN A 443 12.10 -31.08 -1.47
N PRO A 444 11.95 -31.39 -2.78
CA PRO A 444 10.66 -31.67 -3.39
C PRO A 444 10.08 -33.04 -2.97
#